data_AF-A0A7L5Z314-F1
#
_entry.id   AF-A0A7L5Z314-F1
#
_cell.length_a   1.000
_cell.length_b   1.000
_cell.length_c   1.000
_cell.angle_alpha   90.00
_cell.angle_beta   90.00
_cell.angle_gamma   90.00
#
_symmetry.space_group_name_H-M   'P 1'
#
loop_
_entity.id
_entity.type
_entity.pdbx_description
1 polymer ?
#
loop_
_entity_poly.entity_id
_entity_poly.type
_entity_poly.pdbx_seq_one_letter_code
_entity_poly.pdbx_strand_id
1 'polypeptide(L)'
;MGDLQFRFDAELPYQRAAIDAVLTAATATDPPDQLSIEMETGTGKTYVYLRTIADLHKRYGWSRFVIVVPSVAIREGVLSSARQLREHFKQLYDGLVLSLLSYDGARPHRVREFATGGDYRYC
;
A
#
# COMPACT_ATOMS: atom_id res chain seq x y z
N MET A 1 13.03 -29.44 9.40
CA MET A 1 13.35 -28.01 9.51
C MET A 1 12.38 -27.29 8.61
N GLY A 2 11.17 -27.04 9.11
CA GLY A 2 10.06 -26.56 8.30
C GLY A 2 10.19 -25.06 8.08
N ASP A 3 10.25 -24.64 6.81
CA ASP A 3 10.14 -23.23 6.46
C ASP A 3 8.81 -22.71 7.01
N LEU A 4 8.90 -21.73 7.92
CA LEU A 4 7.80 -20.82 8.24
C LEU A 4 7.52 -19.98 6.98
N GLN A 5 6.86 -20.57 6.00
CA GLN A 5 6.07 -19.78 5.08
C GLN A 5 5.01 -19.10 5.94
N PHE A 6 5.19 -17.79 6.19
CA PHE A 6 4.08 -16.94 6.58
C PHE A 6 3.04 -17.09 5.47
N ARG A 7 2.06 -17.98 5.69
CA ARG A 7 0.86 -18.05 4.88
C ARG A 7 0.19 -16.70 5.08
N PHE A 8 0.42 -15.79 4.13
CA PHE A 8 -0.46 -14.65 3.92
C PHE A 8 -1.77 -15.22 3.34
N ASP A 9 -2.51 -15.99 4.15
CA ASP A 9 -3.89 -16.38 3.88
C ASP A 9 -4.72 -15.10 3.98
N ALA A 10 -4.57 -14.26 2.97
CA ALA A 10 -5.04 -12.89 2.95
C ALA A 10 -6.51 -12.78 2.57
N GLU A 11 -7.34 -13.63 3.15
CA GLU A 11 -8.80 -13.54 3.07
C GLU A 11 -9.42 -13.53 4.47
N LEU A 12 -8.73 -12.89 5.41
CA LEU A 12 -9.37 -12.60 6.69
C LEU A 12 -10.54 -11.62 6.45
N PRO A 13 -11.78 -11.98 6.82
CA PRO A 13 -12.97 -11.20 6.47
C PRO A 13 -12.89 -9.74 6.91
N TYR A 14 -12.25 -9.48 8.06
CA TYR A 14 -12.09 -8.12 8.58
C TYR A 14 -11.17 -7.25 7.72
N GLN A 15 -10.12 -7.82 7.10
CA GLN A 15 -9.23 -7.09 6.20
C GLN A 15 -9.98 -6.74 4.92
N ARG A 16 -10.77 -7.68 4.40
CA ARG A 16 -11.57 -7.46 3.20
C ARG A 16 -12.65 -6.42 3.43
N ALA A 17 -13.36 -6.49 4.56
CA ALA A 17 -14.35 -5.50 4.95
C ALA A 17 -13.75 -4.09 5.05
N ALA A 18 -12.55 -3.95 5.63
CA ALA A 18 -11.85 -2.66 5.69
C ALA A 18 -11.52 -2.14 4.28
N ILE A 19 -10.99 -2.97 3.38
CA ILE A 19 -10.66 -2.59 2.01
C ILE A 19 -11.93 -2.17 1.25
N ASP A 20 -12.99 -2.98 1.30
CA ASP A 20 -14.23 -2.72 0.60
C ASP A 20 -14.91 -1.44 1.12
N ALA A 21 -14.79 -1.13 2.41
CA ALA A 21 -15.24 0.15 2.98
C ALA A 21 -14.52 1.35 2.35
N VAL A 22 -13.19 1.28 2.17
CA VAL A 22 -12.43 2.34 1.47
C VAL A 22 -12.87 2.47 0.02
N LEU A 23 -12.95 1.35 -0.70
CA LEU A 23 -13.31 1.36 -2.11
C LEU A 23 -14.73 1.88 -2.33
N THR A 24 -15.65 1.59 -1.40
CA THR A 24 -17.02 2.11 -1.43
C THR A 24 -17.05 3.62 -1.19
N ALA A 25 -16.33 4.10 -0.18
CA ALA A 25 -16.21 5.53 0.10
C ALA A 25 -15.59 6.29 -1.09
N ALA A 26 -14.58 5.71 -1.74
CA ALA A 26 -13.94 6.29 -2.93
C ALA A 26 -14.85 6.30 -4.18
N THR A 27 -15.87 5.44 -4.26
CA THR A 27 -16.89 5.46 -5.33
C THR A 27 -18.11 6.34 -5.04
N ALA A 28 -18.22 6.92 -3.84
CA ALA A 28 -19.40 7.72 -3.49
C ALA A 28 -19.54 8.94 -4.43
N THR A 29 -20.78 9.37 -4.70
CA THR A 29 -21.05 10.57 -5.52
C THR A 29 -20.37 11.81 -4.96
N ASP A 30 -20.21 11.85 -3.63
CA ASP A 30 -19.47 12.87 -2.89
C ASP A 30 -18.53 12.14 -1.91
N PRO A 31 -17.31 11.78 -2.34
CA PRO A 31 -16.38 11.02 -1.51
C PRO A 31 -15.80 11.93 -0.41
N PRO A 32 -15.63 11.41 0.82
CA PRO A 32 -15.07 12.21 1.90
C PRO A 32 -13.60 12.54 1.65
N ASP A 33 -13.18 13.76 1.98
CA ASP A 33 -11.77 14.18 1.94
C ASP A 33 -10.91 13.38 2.92
N GLN A 34 -11.50 12.91 4.03
CA GLN A 34 -10.83 12.15 5.06
C GLN A 34 -11.63 10.91 5.44
N LEU A 35 -10.96 9.75 5.37
CA LEU A 35 -11.49 8.46 5.83
C LEU A 35 -10.60 7.92 6.95
N SER A 36 -11.23 7.49 8.04
CA SER A 36 -10.56 6.87 9.18
C SER A 36 -10.97 5.40 9.28
N ILE A 37 -10.00 4.51 9.37
CA ILE A 37 -10.22 3.09 9.66
C ILE A 37 -9.48 2.73 10.94
N GLU A 38 -10.24 2.32 11.94
CA GLU A 38 -9.69 1.80 13.18
C GLU A 38 -9.46 0.30 13.04
N MET A 39 -8.30 -0.15 13.50
CA MET A 39 -7.96 -1.56 13.56
C MET A 39 -7.20 -1.82 14.86
N GLU A 40 -7.25 -3.03 15.38
CA GLU A 40 -6.44 -3.43 16.53
C GLU A 40 -4.97 -3.65 16.14
N THR A 41 -4.00 -3.41 17.02
CA THR A 41 -2.59 -3.70 16.74
C THR A 41 -2.38 -5.19 16.42
N GLY A 42 -1.42 -5.52 15.56
CA GLY A 42 -1.20 -6.92 15.14
C GLY A 42 -2.19 -7.51 14.13
N THR A 43 -3.24 -6.77 13.71
CA THR A 43 -4.23 -7.25 12.71
C THR A 43 -3.86 -6.99 11.24
N GLY A 44 -2.61 -6.60 10.96
CA GLY A 44 -2.14 -6.46 9.59
C GLY A 44 -2.57 -5.17 8.88
N LYS A 45 -2.68 -4.04 9.60
CA LYS A 45 -2.89 -2.69 9.01
C LYS A 45 -2.01 -2.42 7.78
N THR A 46 -0.74 -2.82 7.85
CA THR A 46 0.24 -2.70 6.75
C THR A 46 -0.23 -3.40 5.48
N TYR A 47 -0.72 -4.63 5.62
CA TYR A 47 -1.24 -5.37 4.49
C TYR A 47 -2.49 -4.71 3.93
N VAL A 48 -3.40 -4.26 4.81
CA VAL A 48 -4.67 -3.62 4.41
C VAL A 48 -4.40 -2.37 3.56
N TYR A 49 -3.63 -1.38 4.03
CA TYR A 49 -3.44 -0.17 3.22
C TYR A 49 -2.65 -0.42 1.93
N LEU A 50 -1.69 -1.35 1.91
CA LEU A 50 -0.96 -1.70 0.69
C LEU A 50 -1.87 -2.37 -0.34
N ARG A 51 -2.76 -3.25 0.13
CA ARG A 51 -3.76 -3.89 -0.72
C ARG A 51 -4.80 -2.90 -1.23
N THR A 52 -5.28 -2.00 -0.37
CA THR A 52 -6.17 -0.90 -0.76
C THR A 52 -5.53 -0.05 -1.87
N ILE A 53 -4.25 0.29 -1.75
CA ILE A 53 -3.51 1.02 -2.80
C ILE A 53 -3.51 0.23 -4.13
N ALA A 54 -3.24 -1.07 -4.08
CA ALA A 54 -3.26 -1.92 -5.28
C ALA A 54 -4.67 -2.03 -5.90
N ASP A 55 -5.72 -2.15 -5.09
CA ASP A 55 -7.11 -2.16 -5.55
C ASP A 55 -7.52 -0.82 -6.17
N LEU A 56 -7.11 0.30 -5.58
CA LEU A 56 -7.34 1.64 -6.12
C LEU A 56 -6.63 1.84 -7.47
N HIS A 57 -5.38 1.36 -7.59
CA HIS A 57 -4.69 1.34 -8.87
C HIS A 57 -5.43 0.50 -9.91
N LYS A 58 -5.85 -0.73 -9.57
CA LYS A 58 -6.58 -1.60 -10.49
C LYS A 58 -7.92 -1.01 -10.94
N ARG A 59 -8.64 -0.34 -10.03
CA ARG A 59 -9.99 0.18 -10.30
C ARG A 59 -10.00 1.56 -10.98
N TYR A 60 -9.06 2.43 -10.63
CA TYR A 60 -9.06 3.84 -11.05
C TYR A 60 -7.80 4.29 -11.80
N GLY A 61 -6.77 3.45 -11.90
CA GLY A 61 -5.48 3.81 -12.51
C GLY A 61 -4.63 4.76 -11.66
N TRP A 62 -4.98 4.98 -10.39
CA TRP A 62 -4.17 5.81 -9.49
C TRP A 62 -2.81 5.16 -9.27
N SER A 63 -1.73 5.88 -9.59
CA SER A 63 -0.37 5.31 -9.63
C SER A 63 0.58 5.87 -8.56
N ARG A 64 0.18 6.93 -7.86
CA ARG A 64 1.02 7.65 -6.88
C ARG A 64 0.32 7.76 -5.53
N PHE A 65 0.96 7.25 -4.50
CA PHE A 65 0.45 7.26 -3.13
C PHE A 65 1.56 7.67 -2.16
N VAL A 66 1.19 8.40 -1.11
CA VAL A 66 2.12 8.83 -0.06
C VAL A 66 1.68 8.21 1.26
N ILE A 67 2.61 7.51 1.91
CA ILE A 67 2.39 6.91 3.24
C ILE A 67 3.21 7.72 4.24
N VAL A 68 2.53 8.42 5.15
CA VAL A 68 3.16 9.21 6.21
C VAL A 68 3.20 8.37 7.49
N VAL A 69 4.38 8.27 8.11
CA VAL A 69 4.62 7.48 9.33
C VAL A 69 5.34 8.32 10.38
N PRO A 70 5.08 8.11 11.68
CA PRO A 70 5.59 9.01 12.73
C PRO A 70 7.05 8.72 13.13
N SER A 71 7.65 7.61 12.67
CA SER A 71 9.02 7.25 13.01
C SER A 71 9.75 6.49 11.90
N VAL A 72 11.09 6.57 11.93
CA VAL A 72 11.98 5.83 11.04
C VAL A 72 11.81 4.32 11.21
N ALA A 73 11.65 3.83 12.44
CA ALA A 73 11.46 2.40 12.69
C ALA A 73 10.20 1.85 12.00
N ILE A 74 9.09 2.61 12.06
CA ILE A 74 7.85 2.23 11.36
C ILE A 74 8.08 2.26 9.84
N ARG A 75 8.76 3.29 9.32
CA ARG A 75 9.10 3.38 7.88
C ARG A 75 9.86 2.14 7.40
N GLU A 76 10.90 1.74 8.10
CA GLU A 76 11.69 0.56 7.72
C GLU A 76 10.87 -0.73 7.82
N GLY A 77 9.99 -0.85 8.83
CA GLY A 77 9.04 -1.95 8.94
C GLY A 77 8.10 -2.04 7.72
N VAL A 78 7.53 -0.90 7.30
CA VAL A 78 6.66 -0.82 6.11
C VAL A 78 7.43 -1.20 4.85
N LEU A 79 8.65 -0.69 4.65
CA LEU A 79 9.49 -1.04 3.51
C LEU A 79 9.81 -2.54 3.48
N SER A 80 10.11 -3.13 4.64
CA SER A 80 10.34 -4.57 4.74
C SER A 80 9.09 -5.36 4.34
N SER A 81 7.92 -5.03 4.91
CA SER A 81 6.66 -5.69 4.58
C SER A 81 6.32 -5.56 3.10
N ALA A 82 6.49 -4.37 2.51
CA ALA A 82 6.20 -4.14 1.10
C ALA A 82 7.14 -4.94 0.17
N ARG A 83 8.42 -5.13 0.55
CA ARG A 83 9.34 -6.02 -0.19
C ARG A 83 8.91 -7.48 -0.11
N GLN A 84 8.51 -7.95 1.07
CA GLN A 84 8.03 -9.33 1.27
C GLN A 84 6.72 -9.59 0.50
N LEU A 85 5.83 -8.60 0.45
CA LEU A 85 4.54 -8.70 -0.23
C LEU A 85 4.63 -8.47 -1.75
N ARG A 86 5.80 -8.11 -2.29
CA ARG A 86 5.97 -7.77 -3.70
C ARG A 86 5.54 -8.92 -4.63
N GLU A 87 6.00 -10.13 -4.35
CA GLU A 87 5.65 -11.30 -5.17
C GLU A 87 4.16 -11.69 -4.99
N HIS A 88 3.65 -11.59 -3.76
CA HIS A 88 2.24 -11.81 -3.46
C HIS A 88 1.33 -10.87 -4.26
N PHE A 89 1.62 -9.56 -4.27
CA PHE A 89 0.84 -8.60 -5.04
C PHE A 89 1.02 -8.74 -6.54
N LYS A 90 2.21 -9.10 -7.02
CA LYS A 90 2.44 -9.40 -8.43
C LYS A 90 1.53 -10.54 -8.91
N GLN A 91 1.36 -11.59 -8.10
CA GLN A 91 0.48 -12.71 -8.42
C GLN A 91 -1.00 -12.32 -8.30
N LEU A 92 -1.37 -11.55 -7.27
CA LEU A 92 -2.75 -11.17 -7.00
C LEU A 92 -3.32 -10.10 -7.96
N TYR A 93 -2.46 -9.24 -8.52
CA TYR A 93 -2.83 -8.09 -9.35
C TYR A 93 -2.19 -8.14 -10.75
N ASP A 94 -2.16 -9.33 -11.36
CA ASP A 94 -1.83 -9.50 -12.78
C ASP A 94 -0.49 -8.88 -13.21
N GLY A 95 0.55 -9.05 -12.39
CA GLY A 95 1.90 -8.54 -12.66
C GLY A 95 2.20 -7.16 -12.09
N LEU A 96 1.35 -6.63 -11.20
CA LEU A 96 1.56 -5.32 -10.57
C LEU A 96 2.97 -5.17 -9.99
N VAL A 97 3.66 -4.10 -10.39
CA VAL A 97 4.99 -3.75 -9.89
C VAL A 97 4.88 -2.59 -8.90
N LEU A 98 5.20 -2.85 -7.64
CA LEU A 98 5.29 -1.80 -6.62
C LEU A 98 6.66 -1.11 -6.67
N SER A 99 6.67 0.20 -6.89
CA SER A 99 7.85 1.05 -6.74
C SER A 99 7.77 1.78 -5.39
N LEU A 100 8.82 1.64 -4.56
CA LEU A 100 8.88 2.21 -3.23
C LEU A 100 9.96 3.29 -3.18
N LEU A 101 9.57 4.49 -2.76
CA LEU A 101 10.48 5.61 -2.51
C LEU A 101 10.39 6.01 -1.04
N SER A 102 11.51 5.95 -0.32
CA SER A 102 11.59 6.47 1.04
C SER A 102 11.98 7.96 1.00
N TYR A 103 11.26 8.77 1.79
CA TYR A 103 11.66 10.15 2.00
C TYR A 103 12.91 10.23 2.86
N ASP A 104 13.88 11.01 2.37
CA ASP A 104 15.10 11.37 3.08
C ASP A 104 15.26 12.89 3.00
N GLY A 105 15.25 13.56 4.15
CA GLY A 105 15.36 15.02 4.25
C GLY A 105 16.68 15.56 3.69
N ALA A 106 17.73 14.72 3.61
CA ALA A 106 18.98 15.09 2.95
C ALA A 106 18.88 15.12 1.41
N ARG A 107 17.83 14.52 0.83
CA ARG A 107 17.65 14.33 -0.62
C ARG A 107 16.24 14.73 -1.09
N PRO A 108 15.82 15.99 -0.91
CA PRO A 108 14.46 16.45 -1.24
C PRO A 108 14.13 16.39 -2.75
N HIS A 109 15.14 16.37 -3.62
CA HIS A 109 14.96 16.27 -5.07
C HIS A 109 14.14 15.04 -5.50
N ARG A 110 14.21 13.93 -4.74
CA ARG A 110 13.46 12.69 -5.01
C ARG A 110 11.95 12.86 -4.86
N VAL A 111 11.50 13.66 -3.90
CA VAL A 111 10.07 13.97 -3.73
C VAL A 111 9.59 14.82 -4.89
N ARG A 112 10.41 15.78 -5.33
CA ARG A 112 10.09 16.58 -6.50
C ARG A 112 9.98 15.70 -7.74
N GLU A 113 10.91 14.78 -7.95
CA GLU A 113 10.88 13.80 -9.04
C GLU A 113 9.61 12.92 -8.98
N PHE A 114 9.19 12.47 -7.79
CA PHE A 114 7.93 11.75 -7.61
C PHE A 114 6.69 12.60 -7.98
N ALA A 115 6.70 13.89 -7.64
CA ALA A 115 5.59 14.80 -7.88
C ALA A 115 5.51 15.30 -9.33
N THR A 116 6.65 15.52 -9.99
CA THR A 116 6.72 16.12 -11.34
C THR A 116 7.04 15.10 -12.43
N GLY A 117 7.54 13.92 -12.08
CA GLY A 117 7.88 12.89 -13.03
C GLY A 117 6.62 12.35 -13.70
N GLY A 118 6.62 12.26 -15.03
CA GLY A 118 5.63 11.49 -15.79
C GLY A 118 5.62 10.02 -15.34
N ASP A 119 4.65 9.23 -15.81
CA ASP A 119 4.58 7.78 -15.52
C ASP A 119 5.80 7.05 -16.10
N TYR A 120 6.93 7.10 -15.39
CA TYR A 120 8.13 6.38 -15.73
C TYR A 120 7.95 4.92 -15.30
N ARG A 121 7.55 4.10 -16.29
CA ARG A 121 7.70 2.66 -16.25
C ARG A 121 9.19 2.34 -16.09
N TYR A 122 9.60 1.92 -14.90
CA TYR A 122 10.82 1.16 -14.75
C TYR A 122 10.46 -0.32 -14.88
N CYS A 123 10.96 -0.92 -15.96
CA CYS A 123 11.02 -2.36 -16.18
C CYS A 123 11.78 -3.06 -15.05
#